data_AF-A0A9X3E5R4-F1
#
_entry.id   AF-A0A9X3E5R4-F1
#
_cell.length_a   1.000
_cell.length_b   1.000
_cell.length_c   1.000
_cell.angle_alpha   90.00
_cell.angle_beta   90.00
_cell.angle_gamma   90.00
#
_symmetry.space_group_name_H-M   'P 1'
#
loop_
_entity.id
_entity.type
_entity.pdbx_description
1 polymer ?
#
loop_
_entity_poly.entity_id
_entity_poly.type
_entity_poly.pdbx_seq_one_letter_code
_entity_poly.pdbx_strand_id
1 'polypeptide(L)'
;MTWKTPDKNWLLDNLVDLILDETITSAERDIFVSNKTQLEKSQNDRAVAASLKRSLSRLAVERRLTSASTKFLVELSQRYIGANDMGGRDVLFSI
;
A
#
# COMPACT_ATOMS: atom_id res chain seq x y z
N MET A 1 -4.83 19.64 -12.53
CA MET A 1 -4.25 18.70 -11.56
C MET A 1 -5.40 17.92 -10.92
N THR A 2 -5.70 16.72 -11.41
CA THR A 2 -6.75 15.86 -10.82
C THR A 2 -6.16 15.16 -9.60
N TRP A 3 -6.46 15.70 -8.43
CA TRP A 3 -6.17 15.05 -7.15
C TRP A 3 -6.85 13.68 -7.16
N LYS A 4 -6.08 12.59 -7.17
CA LYS A 4 -6.63 11.23 -7.11
C LYS A 4 -7.21 11.01 -5.72
N THR A 5 -8.52 11.11 -5.60
CA THR A 5 -9.27 10.75 -4.39
C THR A 5 -8.93 9.30 -4.00
N PRO A 6 -8.78 8.98 -2.70
CA PRO A 6 -8.68 7.59 -2.27
C PRO A 6 -9.92 6.85 -2.74
N ASP A 7 -9.69 5.80 -3.52
CA ASP A 7 -10.75 5.01 -4.14
C ASP A 7 -10.57 3.54 -3.74
N LYS A 8 -11.60 3.01 -3.08
CA LYS A 8 -11.64 1.62 -2.61
C LYS A 8 -11.48 0.63 -3.77
N ASN A 9 -12.08 0.92 -4.93
CA ASN A 9 -11.97 0.03 -6.09
C ASN A 9 -10.54 0.02 -6.62
N TRP A 10 -9.87 1.18 -6.70
CA TRP A 10 -8.46 1.20 -7.09
C TRP A 10 -7.58 0.37 -6.16
N LEU A 11 -7.77 0.49 -4.84
CA LEU A 11 -6.99 -0.28 -3.87
C LEU A 11 -7.28 -1.78 -3.96
N LEU A 12 -8.54 -2.18 -4.17
CA LEU A 12 -8.91 -3.58 -4.41
C LEU A 12 -8.28 -4.12 -5.69
N ASP A 13 -8.37 -3.38 -6.78
CA ASP A 13 -7.87 -3.77 -8.09
C ASP A 13 -6.34 -3.98 -8.05
N ASN A 14 -5.61 -3.06 -7.43
CA ASN A 14 -4.16 -3.18 -7.26
C ASN A 14 -3.76 -4.32 -6.32
N LEU A 15 -4.53 -4.57 -5.26
CA LEU A 15 -4.30 -5.73 -4.39
C LEU A 15 -4.50 -7.03 -5.17
N VAL A 16 -5.51 -7.12 -6.03
CA VAL A 16 -5.76 -8.31 -6.85
C VAL A 16 -4.63 -8.53 -7.85
N ASP A 17 -4.17 -7.49 -8.55
CA ASP A 17 -3.02 -7.57 -9.47
C ASP A 17 -1.77 -8.11 -8.75
N LEU A 18 -1.44 -7.56 -7.57
CA LEU A 18 -0.29 -8.01 -6.77
C LEU A 18 -0.46 -9.43 -6.22
N ILE A 19 -1.68 -9.87 -5.92
CA ILE A 19 -1.93 -11.24 -5.47
C ILE A 19 -1.71 -12.22 -6.63
N LEU A 20 -2.08 -11.83 -7.85
CA LEU A 20 -1.92 -12.65 -9.06
C LEU A 20 -0.49 -12.64 -9.60
N ASP A 21 0.30 -11.63 -9.27
CA ASP A 21 1.69 -11.53 -9.69
C ASP A 21 2.54 -12.66 -9.09
N GLU A 22 3.20 -13.43 -9.96
CA GLU A 22 4.06 -14.57 -9.60
C GLU A 22 5.41 -14.16 -9.01
N THR A 23 5.80 -12.88 -9.17
CA THR A 23 7.04 -12.32 -8.61
C THR A 23 6.90 -11.98 -7.13
N ILE A 24 5.67 -11.93 -6.62
CA ILE A 24 5.32 -11.60 -5.24
C ILE A 24 5.52 -12.84 -4.35
N THR A 25 6.24 -12.66 -3.25
CA THR A 25 6.49 -13.75 -2.31
C THR A 25 5.21 -14.18 -1.58
N SER A 26 5.15 -15.43 -1.14
CA SER A 26 3.98 -15.94 -0.38
C SER A 26 3.68 -15.10 0.87
N ALA A 27 4.71 -14.52 1.50
CA ALA A 27 4.57 -13.65 2.67
C ALA A 27 3.90 -12.30 2.34
N GLU A 28 4.28 -11.69 1.22
CA GLU A 28 3.64 -10.47 0.71
C GLU A 28 2.20 -10.76 0.27
N ARG A 29 1.98 -11.88 -0.43
CA ARG A 29 0.66 -12.32 -0.90
C ARG A 29 -0.32 -12.50 0.25
N ASP A 30 0.11 -13.10 1.37
CA ASP A 30 -0.73 -13.26 2.57
C ASP A 30 -1.18 -11.90 3.14
N ILE A 31 -0.27 -10.92 3.19
CA ILE A 31 -0.57 -9.55 3.61
C ILE A 31 -1.57 -8.91 2.67
N PHE A 32 -1.40 -9.06 1.35
CA PHE A 32 -2.33 -8.51 0.36
C PHE A 32 -3.73 -9.14 0.47
N VAL A 33 -3.83 -10.46 0.60
CA VAL A 33 -5.10 -11.18 0.77
C VAL A 33 -5.81 -10.74 2.06
N SER A 34 -5.07 -10.64 3.16
CA SER A 34 -5.61 -10.19 4.45
C SER A 34 -6.17 -8.77 4.37
N ASN A 35 -5.42 -7.84 3.76
CA ASN A 35 -5.86 -6.46 3.59
C ASN A 35 -7.00 -6.32 2.57
N LYS A 36 -7.02 -7.13 1.50
CA LYS A 36 -8.15 -7.19 0.57
C LYS A 36 -9.43 -7.58 1.30
N THR A 37 -9.36 -8.63 2.11
CA THR A 37 -10.51 -9.10 2.90
C THR A 37 -10.98 -8.02 3.89
N GLN A 38 -10.06 -7.30 4.54
CA GLN A 38 -10.39 -6.17 5.39
C GLN A 38 -11.02 -5.02 4.61
N LEU A 39 -10.54 -4.74 3.41
CA LEU A 39 -11.07 -3.69 2.54
C LEU A 39 -12.47 -4.02 2.03
N GLU A 40 -12.74 -5.30 1.71
CA GLU A 40 -14.07 -5.77 1.32
C GLU A 40 -15.06 -5.65 2.49
N LYS A 41 -14.64 -6.03 3.70
CA LYS A 41 -15.48 -5.99 4.92
C LYS A 41 -15.63 -4.60 5.53
N SER A 42 -14.63 -3.74 5.40
CA SER A 42 -14.61 -2.43 6.03
C SER A 42 -15.02 -1.34 5.03
N GLN A 43 -15.72 -0.32 5.53
CA GLN A 43 -16.02 0.91 4.77
C GLN A 43 -14.88 1.94 4.85
N ASN A 44 -13.80 1.65 5.56
CA ASN A 44 -12.72 2.60 5.82
C ASN A 44 -11.43 2.21 5.08
N ASP A 45 -11.38 2.54 3.79
CA ASP A 45 -10.25 2.31 2.89
C ASP A 45 -8.95 2.95 3.41
N ARG A 46 -9.05 4.12 4.06
CA ARG A 46 -7.92 4.85 4.61
C ARG A 46 -7.24 4.11 5.76
N ALA A 47 -8.02 3.47 6.63
CA ALA A 47 -7.48 2.66 7.72
C ALA A 47 -6.76 1.40 7.20
N VAL A 48 -7.34 0.76 6.17
CA VAL A 48 -6.72 -0.40 5.51
C VAL A 48 -5.44 0.01 4.79
N ALA A 49 -5.45 1.12 4.05
CA ALA A 49 -4.26 1.65 3.38
C ALA A 49 -3.15 2.01 4.38
N ALA A 50 -3.47 2.58 5.54
CA ALA A 50 -2.49 2.87 6.59
C ALA A 50 -1.88 1.59 7.18
N SER A 51 -2.69 0.57 7.43
CA SER A 51 -2.25 -0.75 7.89
C SER A 51 -1.33 -1.42 6.87
N LEU A 52 -1.76 -1.42 5.60
CA LEU A 52 -1.02 -1.96 4.46
C LEU A 52 0.33 -1.26 4.29
N LYS A 53 0.35 0.07 4.34
CA LYS A 53 1.58 0.86 4.30
C LYS A 53 2.54 0.44 5.41
N ARG A 54 2.06 0.28 6.65
CA ARG A 54 2.91 -0.12 7.79
C ARG A 54 3.51 -1.51 7.62
N SER A 55 2.71 -2.48 7.14
CA SER A 55 3.19 -3.84 6.85
C SER A 55 4.22 -3.87 5.74
N LEU A 56 3.98 -3.14 4.65
CA LEU A 56 4.93 -3.03 3.54
C LEU A 56 6.19 -2.26 3.93
N SER A 57 6.09 -1.16 4.68
CA SER A 57 7.26 -0.44 5.18
C SER A 57 8.14 -1.34 6.07
N ARG A 58 7.53 -2.19 6.91
CA ARG A 58 8.29 -3.16 7.70
C ARG A 58 9.04 -4.16 6.82
N LEU A 59 8.36 -4.74 5.83
CA LEU A 59 9.00 -5.67 4.89
C LEU A 59 10.08 -4.99 4.02
N ALA A 60 9.94 -3.69 3.75
CA ALA A 60 10.93 -2.90 3.01
C ALA A 60 12.21 -2.72 3.83
N VAL A 61 12.05 -2.41 5.13
CA VAL A 61 13.17 -2.36 6.08
C VAL A 61 13.85 -3.72 6.21
N GLU A 62 13.08 -4.81 6.18
CA GLU A 62 13.61 -6.17 6.17
C GLU A 62 14.22 -6.59 4.82
N ARG A 63 14.26 -5.69 3.81
CA ARG A 63 14.74 -5.93 2.43
C ARG A 63 14.09 -7.14 1.75
N ARG A 64 12.84 -7.42 2.12
CA ARG A 64 12.04 -8.54 1.58
C ARG A 64 10.96 -8.06 0.62
N LEU A 65 10.97 -6.78 0.24
CA LEU A 65 10.03 -6.27 -0.73
C LEU A 65 10.46 -6.56 -2.16
N THR A 66 9.53 -7.04 -2.94
CA THR A 66 9.68 -7.13 -4.39
C THR A 66 9.58 -5.74 -5.04
N SER A 67 10.07 -5.63 -6.27
CA SER A 67 9.98 -4.38 -7.03
C SER A 67 8.53 -3.95 -7.25
N ALA A 68 7.61 -4.90 -7.47
CA ALA A 68 6.18 -4.66 -7.64
C ALA A 68 5.54 -4.10 -6.35
N SER A 69 5.78 -4.73 -5.19
CA SER A 69 5.33 -4.21 -3.89
C SER A 69 5.88 -2.82 -3.58
N THR A 70 7.11 -2.52 -4.02
CA THR A 70 7.76 -1.23 -3.76
C THR A 70 7.10 -0.12 -4.57
N LYS A 71 6.85 -0.38 -5.86
CA LYS A 71 6.11 0.54 -6.73
C LYS A 71 4.71 0.81 -6.17
N PHE A 72 4.01 -0.25 -5.76
CA PHE A 72 2.69 -0.13 -5.16
C PHE A 72 2.71 0.69 -3.87
N LEU A 73 3.70 0.50 -2.98
CA LEU A 73 3.84 1.28 -1.75
C LEU A 73 4.00 2.78 -2.01
N VAL A 74 4.74 3.13 -3.07
CA VAL A 74 4.91 4.53 -3.51
C VAL A 74 3.59 5.10 -4.01
N GLU A 75 2.87 4.37 -4.87
CA GLU A 75 1.55 4.81 -5.37
C GLU A 75 0.50 4.93 -4.26
N LEU A 76 0.48 3.96 -3.34
CA LEU A 76 -0.37 3.98 -2.15
C LEU A 76 -0.11 5.23 -1.31
N SER A 77 1.18 5.54 -1.07
CA SER A 77 1.57 6.72 -0.31
C SER A 77 1.15 8.01 -1.03
N GLN A 78 1.35 8.11 -2.35
CA GLN A 78 0.96 9.31 -3.10
C GLN A 78 -0.56 9.55 -3.06
N ARG A 79 -1.38 8.49 -3.14
CA ARG A 79 -2.85 8.61 -3.17
C ARG A 79 -3.46 8.84 -1.80
N TYR A 80 -2.97 8.18 -0.76
CA TYR A 80 -3.55 8.29 0.58
C TYR A 80 -2.92 9.41 1.44
N ILE A 81 -1.76 9.94 1.04
CA ILE A 81 -1.00 10.96 1.80
C ILE A 81 -0.93 12.31 1.06
N GLY A 82 -1.49 12.44 -0.15
CA GLY A 82 -1.41 13.63 -1.02
C GLY A 82 -1.30 15.01 -0.33
N ALA A 83 -0.07 15.51 -0.26
CA ALA A 83 0.45 16.88 -0.39
C ALA A 83 -0.05 18.08 0.47
N ASN A 84 -0.89 17.95 1.49
CA ASN A 84 -1.17 19.11 2.38
C ASN A 84 -1.40 18.73 3.84
N ASP A 85 -0.34 18.27 4.50
CA ASP A 85 -0.11 18.68 5.89
C ASP A 85 1.35 19.13 6.00
N MET A 86 1.54 20.44 5.82
CA MET A 86 2.79 21.15 6.07
C MET A 86 3.16 20.99 7.55
N GLY A 87 3.96 19.99 7.90
CA GLY A 87 4.27 19.78 9.31
C GLY A 87 5.06 18.54 9.66
N GLY A 88 6.18 18.32 8.97
CA GLY A 88 7.27 17.56 9.57
C GLY A 88 7.40 16.10 9.15
N ARG A 89 8.66 15.80 8.82
CA ARG A 89 9.27 14.47 8.75
C ARG A 89 8.99 13.75 7.45
N ASP A 90 9.64 14.29 6.43
CA ASP A 90 10.76 13.61 5.77
C ASP A 90 11.27 12.38 6.57
N VAL A 91 10.56 11.28 6.45
CA VAL A 91 11.13 9.93 6.61
C VAL A 91 10.81 9.20 5.32
N LEU A 92 11.22 9.83 4.23
CA LEU A 92 11.59 9.12 3.02
C LEU A 92 12.62 8.09 3.43
N PHE A 93 12.29 6.83 3.15
CA PHE A 93 13.18 5.70 3.03
C PHE A 93 14.67 6.10 2.91
N SER A 94 15.38 6.11 4.04
CA SER A 94 16.83 6.04 4.07
C SER A 94 17.22 4.62 4.46
N ILE A 95 17.58 3.86 3.40
CA ILE A 95 18.57 2.76 3.29
C ILE A 95 18.43 1.51 4.18
#